data_AF-A0A351HN93-F1
#
_entry.id   AF-A0A351HN93-F1
#
_cell.length_a   1.000
_cell.length_b   1.000
_cell.length_c   1.000
_cell.angle_alpha   90.00
_cell.angle_beta   90.00
_cell.angle_gamma   90.00
#
_symmetry.space_group_name_H-M   'P 1'
#
loop_
_entity.id
_entity.type
_entity.pdbx_description
1 polymer ?
#
loop_
_entity_poly.entity_id
_entity_poly.type
_entity_poly.pdbx_seq_one_letter_code
_entity_poly.pdbx_strand_id
1 'polypeptide(L)'
;MHFKRLIFGSFFLGTILWNHQGYGQFSPYVAKILEYRPAPGQFINSAYGCPWASQSLVGGISGMVSLGGFGGYLVVGFDHSIENHPDNPYGVDFTIFGNANVYSSEP
;
A
#
# COMPACT_ATOMS: atom_id res chain seq x y z
N MET A 1 16.36 -10.53 -20.48
CA MET A 1 17.79 -10.12 -20.53
C MET A 1 17.90 -8.94 -21.47
N HIS A 2 18.06 -7.72 -20.96
CA HIS A 2 18.08 -6.52 -21.80
C HIS A 2 19.40 -5.77 -21.57
N PHE A 3 20.33 -5.90 -22.52
CA PHE A 3 21.62 -5.23 -22.48
C PHE A 3 21.46 -3.78 -22.95
N LYS A 4 21.93 -2.82 -22.14
CA LYS A 4 22.20 -1.45 -22.62
C LYS A 4 23.72 -1.29 -22.75
N ARG A 5 24.20 -1.19 -24.00
CA ARG A 5 25.57 -0.79 -24.33
C ARG A 5 25.72 0.70 -24.02
N LEU A 6 26.71 1.03 -23.20
CA LEU A 6 27.08 2.40 -22.86
C LEU A 6 28.34 2.74 -23.67
N ILE A 7 28.20 3.58 -24.69
CA ILE A 7 29.34 4.19 -25.40
C ILE A 7 29.54 5.58 -24.81
N PHE A 8 30.65 5.79 -24.10
CA PHE A 8 31.06 7.12 -23.63
C PHE A 8 31.92 7.78 -24.71
N GLY A 9 31.28 8.64 -25.50
CA GLY A 9 31.95 9.65 -26.31
C GLY A 9 31.83 11.00 -25.62
N SER A 10 32.94 11.52 -25.12
CA SER A 10 33.06 12.86 -24.53
C SER A 10 32.65 13.92 -25.55
N PHE A 11 31.83 14.91 -25.17
CA PHE A 11 32.03 16.35 -25.37
C PHE A 11 30.72 17.16 -25.14
N PHE A 12 30.89 18.22 -24.35
CA PHE A 12 30.00 19.36 -24.08
C PHE A 12 28.84 19.25 -23.07
N LEU A 13 29.07 20.01 -21.99
CA LEU A 13 28.24 20.40 -20.85
C LEU A 13 27.02 21.25 -21.29
N GLY A 14 25.84 20.98 -20.74
CA GLY A 14 24.70 21.89 -20.90
C GLY A 14 23.32 21.23 -20.81
N THR A 15 23.05 20.53 -19.72
CA THR A 15 21.73 20.34 -19.12
C THR A 15 20.54 20.17 -20.09
N ILE A 16 20.54 19.07 -20.87
CA ILE A 16 19.26 18.49 -21.28
C ILE A 16 18.66 17.94 -19.99
N LEU A 17 17.68 18.67 -19.44
CA LEU A 17 16.70 18.12 -18.53
C LEU A 17 16.04 16.95 -19.26
N TRP A 18 16.62 15.75 -19.11
CA TRP A 18 15.86 14.54 -19.28
C TRP A 18 14.74 14.64 -18.24
N ASN A 19 13.56 15.07 -18.68
CA ASN A 19 12.34 14.58 -18.09
C ASN A 19 12.43 13.06 -18.22
N HIS A 20 12.99 12.41 -17.22
CA HIS A 20 12.66 11.04 -16.95
C HIS A 20 11.19 11.10 -16.53
N GLN A 21 10.28 11.11 -17.53
CA GLN A 21 8.93 10.67 -17.31
C GLN A 21 9.10 9.27 -16.75
N GLY A 22 9.03 9.19 -15.43
CA GLY A 22 9.27 7.96 -14.70
C GLY A 22 8.41 6.90 -15.35
N TYR A 23 9.04 5.80 -15.77
CA TYR A 23 8.34 4.53 -15.92
C TYR A 23 7.32 4.47 -14.79
N GLY A 24 6.02 4.37 -15.15
CA GLY A 24 4.91 4.48 -14.21
C GLY A 24 5.23 3.69 -12.95
N GLN A 25 5.60 4.43 -11.89
CA GLN A 25 6.08 3.81 -10.66
C GLN A 25 4.85 3.21 -10.00
N PHE A 26 4.88 1.90 -9.78
CA PHE A 26 3.84 1.22 -9.06
C PHE A 26 3.71 1.80 -7.65
N SER A 27 2.48 2.13 -7.25
CA SER A 27 2.22 2.66 -5.91
C SER A 27 2.33 1.53 -4.89
N PRO A 28 3.11 1.68 -3.80
CA PRO A 28 3.17 0.67 -2.73
C PRO A 28 1.89 0.59 -1.89
N TYR A 29 0.92 1.47 -2.15
CA TYR A 29 -0.30 1.60 -1.35
C TYR A 29 -1.53 1.06 -2.08
N VAL A 30 -2.58 0.80 -1.30
CA VAL A 30 -3.90 0.43 -1.82
C VAL A 30 -4.38 1.49 -2.82
N ALA A 31 -4.79 1.04 -4.00
CA ALA A 31 -5.32 1.91 -5.05
C ALA A 31 -6.84 2.06 -4.98
N LYS A 32 -7.55 1.02 -4.49
CA LYS A 32 -9.02 1.05 -4.34
C LYS A 32 -9.54 0.04 -3.32
N ILE A 33 -10.73 0.32 -2.79
CA ILE A 33 -11.52 -0.62 -1.99
C ILE A 33 -12.52 -1.34 -2.89
N LEU A 34 -12.51 -2.67 -2.84
CA LEU A 34 -13.43 -3.52 -3.60
C LEU A 34 -14.63 -3.94 -2.76
N GLU A 35 -14.40 -4.30 -1.50
CA GLU A 35 -15.46 -4.68 -0.58
C GLU A 35 -15.05 -4.36 0.85
N TYR A 36 -16.00 -3.90 1.67
CA TYR A 36 -15.81 -3.69 3.10
C TYR A 36 -17.05 -4.18 3.84
N ARG A 37 -16.86 -5.22 4.66
CA ARG A 37 -17.92 -5.87 5.44
C ARG A 37 -17.47 -6.07 6.88
N PRO A 38 -17.64 -5.05 7.73
CA PRO A 38 -17.34 -5.20 9.14
C PRO A 38 -18.37 -6.11 9.82
N ALA A 39 -17.90 -6.94 10.74
CA ALA A 39 -18.77 -7.62 11.69
C ALA A 39 -19.22 -6.62 12.79
N PRO A 40 -20.23 -6.92 13.61
CA PRO A 40 -20.55 -6.12 14.79
C PRO A 40 -19.33 -5.98 15.74
N GLY A 41 -19.27 -4.91 16.53
CA GLY A 41 -18.19 -4.73 17.51
C GLY A 41 -18.01 -3.29 17.96
N GLN A 42 -17.07 -3.10 18.88
CA GLN A 42 -16.64 -1.78 19.31
C GLN A 42 -16.05 -1.03 18.11
N PHE A 43 -16.40 0.25 17.97
CA PHE A 43 -16.04 1.13 16.85
C PHE A 43 -16.78 0.91 15.53
N ILE A 44 -17.70 -0.06 15.47
CA ILE A 44 -18.64 -0.15 14.34
C ILE A 44 -19.66 0.99 14.42
N ASN A 45 -20.07 1.52 13.27
CA ASN A 45 -20.88 2.74 13.16
C ASN A 45 -20.23 4.00 13.79
N SER A 46 -18.91 3.98 13.96
CA SER A 46 -18.09 5.13 14.36
C SER A 46 -17.17 5.56 13.21
N ALA A 47 -16.31 6.54 13.43
CA ALA A 47 -15.37 7.04 12.41
C ALA A 47 -14.53 5.95 11.72
N TYR A 48 -14.26 4.82 12.38
CA TYR A 48 -13.48 3.70 11.85
C TYR A 48 -14.32 2.56 11.27
N GLY A 49 -15.61 2.47 11.61
CA GLY A 49 -16.45 1.33 11.26
C GLY A 49 -17.37 1.57 10.07
N CYS A 50 -17.49 2.81 9.62
CA CYS A 50 -18.42 3.17 8.55
C CYS A 50 -17.85 2.95 7.15
N PRO A 51 -18.69 2.77 6.11
CA PRO A 51 -18.21 2.49 4.75
C PRO A 51 -17.19 3.50 4.21
N TRP A 52 -17.36 4.79 4.51
CA TRP A 52 -16.41 5.83 4.08
C TRP A 52 -15.03 5.72 4.76
N ALA A 53 -14.94 5.09 5.93
CA ALA A 53 -13.67 4.91 6.64
C ALA A 53 -12.70 4.04 5.82
N SER A 54 -13.22 3.03 5.12
CA SER A 54 -12.42 2.18 4.24
C SER A 54 -11.69 2.97 3.14
N GLN A 55 -12.30 4.06 2.64
CA GLN A 55 -11.71 4.91 1.60
C GLN A 55 -10.45 5.65 2.09
N SER A 56 -10.31 5.85 3.40
CA SER A 56 -9.12 6.48 3.98
C SER A 56 -7.84 5.64 3.81
N LEU A 57 -7.97 4.36 3.46
CA LEU A 57 -6.84 3.46 3.21
C LEU A 57 -6.24 3.64 1.81
N VAL A 58 -6.91 4.36 0.91
CA VAL A 58 -6.44 4.54 -0.47
C VAL A 58 -5.30 5.56 -0.51
N GLY A 59 -4.19 5.18 -1.14
CA GLY A 59 -3.07 6.08 -1.44
C GLY A 59 -2.11 6.35 -0.28
N GLY A 60 -2.23 5.68 0.87
CA GLY A 60 -1.29 5.85 1.97
C GLY A 60 -1.55 4.97 3.19
N ILE A 61 -0.86 5.28 4.29
CA ILE A 61 -0.89 4.51 5.56
C ILE A 61 -1.58 5.24 6.72
N SER A 62 -2.12 6.44 6.48
CA SER A 62 -2.75 7.26 7.52
C SER A 62 -4.19 6.86 7.84
N GLY A 63 -4.80 6.03 6.99
CA GLY A 63 -6.17 5.56 7.16
C GLY A 63 -6.28 4.45 8.21
N MET A 64 -7.46 4.31 8.79
CA MET A 64 -7.77 3.26 9.77
C MET A 64 -9.22 2.82 9.62
N VAL A 65 -9.44 1.51 9.73
CA VAL A 65 -10.77 0.88 9.66
C VAL A 65 -10.92 -0.21 10.73
N SER A 66 -12.13 -0.41 11.25
CA SER A 66 -12.48 -1.50 12.16
C SER A 66 -13.20 -2.61 11.41
N LEU A 67 -12.72 -3.85 11.52
CA LEU A 67 -13.42 -5.03 10.97
C LEU A 67 -14.49 -5.58 11.92
N GLY A 68 -14.66 -4.99 13.10
CA GLY A 68 -15.53 -5.50 14.15
C GLY A 68 -14.88 -6.59 15.00
N GLY A 69 -15.53 -6.92 16.11
CA GLY A 69 -15.01 -7.88 17.11
C GLY A 69 -15.24 -9.35 16.76
N PHE A 70 -16.07 -9.63 15.76
CA PHE A 70 -16.50 -10.99 15.39
C PHE A 70 -16.02 -11.45 14.01
N GLY A 71 -15.00 -10.80 13.43
CA GLY A 71 -14.38 -11.24 12.18
C GLY A 71 -15.09 -10.78 10.91
N GLY A 72 -15.03 -9.47 10.63
CA GLY A 72 -15.36 -8.90 9.32
C GLY A 72 -14.18 -8.97 8.34
N TYR A 73 -14.38 -8.43 7.14
CA TYR A 73 -13.34 -8.43 6.10
C TYR A 73 -13.32 -7.16 5.24
N LEU A 74 -12.18 -6.98 4.56
CA LEU A 74 -11.91 -5.92 3.61
C LEU A 74 -11.20 -6.54 2.39
N VAL A 75 -11.62 -6.16 1.19
CA VAL A 75 -10.96 -6.53 -0.07
C VAL A 75 -10.44 -5.26 -0.71
N VAL A 76 -9.14 -5.23 -1.01
CA VAL A 76 -8.43 -4.09 -1.59
C VAL A 76 -7.80 -4.46 -2.92
N GLY A 77 -7.60 -3.46 -3.78
CA GLY A 77 -6.87 -3.61 -5.04
C GLY A 77 -5.66 -2.68 -5.09
N PHE A 78 -4.56 -3.20 -5.62
CA PHE A 78 -3.36 -2.42 -5.98
C PHE A 78 -3.42 -2.04 -7.48
N ASP A 79 -2.63 -1.05 -7.87
CA ASP A 79 -2.48 -0.64 -9.28
C ASP A 79 -1.56 -1.60 -10.07
N HIS A 80 -0.96 -2.57 -9.38
CA HIS A 80 -0.07 -3.59 -9.92
C HIS A 80 -0.27 -4.93 -9.21
N SER A 81 0.36 -5.99 -9.73
CA SER A 81 0.36 -7.30 -9.06
C SER A 81 1.39 -7.33 -7.95
N ILE A 82 1.05 -7.94 -6.82
CA ILE A 82 2.02 -8.21 -5.75
C ILE A 82 2.83 -9.43 -6.20
N GLU A 83 4.09 -9.19 -6.57
CA GLU A 83 5.03 -10.24 -6.97
C GLU A 83 5.73 -10.83 -5.75
N ASN A 84 5.91 -12.16 -5.74
CA ASN A 84 6.79 -12.82 -4.78
C ASN A 84 8.24 -12.56 -5.17
N HIS A 85 8.82 -11.51 -4.61
CA HIS A 85 10.13 -11.01 -5.04
C HIS A 85 11.25 -11.71 -4.25
N PRO A 86 12.27 -12.28 -4.93
CA PRO A 86 13.35 -13.00 -4.24
C PRO A 86 14.19 -12.11 -3.30
N ASP A 87 14.16 -10.79 -3.51
CA ASP A 87 14.85 -9.81 -2.66
C ASP A 87 14.06 -9.44 -1.38
N ASN A 88 12.83 -9.93 -1.20
CA ASN A 88 12.08 -9.74 0.04
C ASN A 88 12.56 -10.78 1.07
N PRO A 89 13.42 -10.41 2.04
CA PRO A 89 13.84 -11.35 3.07
C PRO A 89 12.58 -11.82 3.81
N TYR A 90 12.49 -13.13 4.04
CA TYR A 90 11.32 -13.79 4.64
C TYR A 90 10.06 -13.91 3.75
N GLY A 91 10.12 -13.52 2.46
CA GLY A 91 8.99 -13.67 1.54
C GLY A 91 7.79 -12.79 1.90
N VAL A 92 8.05 -11.63 2.51
CA VAL A 92 7.02 -10.67 2.92
C VAL A 92 6.82 -9.66 1.78
N ASP A 93 5.80 -9.86 0.97
CA ASP A 93 5.53 -9.01 -0.20
C ASP A 93 4.54 -7.86 0.10
N PHE A 94 3.85 -7.92 1.24
CA PHE A 94 3.01 -6.83 1.74
C PHE A 94 2.89 -6.88 3.27
N THR A 95 2.49 -5.77 3.87
CA THR A 95 2.31 -5.65 5.33
C THR A 95 1.02 -4.91 5.63
N ILE A 96 0.31 -5.36 6.67
CA ILE A 96 -0.88 -4.69 7.19
C ILE A 96 -0.54 -4.19 8.59
N PHE A 97 -0.73 -2.89 8.82
CA PHE A 97 -0.56 -2.29 10.14
C PHE A 97 -1.87 -2.38 10.92
N GLY A 98 -1.78 -2.83 12.17
CA GLY A 98 -2.90 -2.82 13.12
C GLY A 98 -2.80 -1.65 14.11
N ASN A 99 -3.85 -1.48 14.91
CA ASN A 99 -3.85 -0.58 16.07
C ASN A 99 -3.10 -1.23 17.25
N ALA A 100 -1.79 -1.42 17.10
CA ALA A 100 -0.93 -1.98 18.15
C ALA A 100 -0.44 -0.85 19.05
N ASN A 101 -0.95 -0.80 20.28
CA ASN A 101 -0.53 0.14 21.31
C ASN A 101 0.09 -0.66 22.46
N VAL A 102 1.16 -0.14 23.08
CA VAL A 102 1.87 -0.83 24.17
C VAL A 102 0.95 -1.22 25.35
N TYR A 103 -0.17 -0.51 25.52
CA TYR A 103 -1.16 -0.76 26.57
C TYR A 103 -2.45 -1.44 26.06
N SER A 104 -2.50 -1.79 24.77
CA SER A 104 -3.60 -2.56 24.18
C SER A 104 -3.35 -4.07 24.32
N SER A 105 -2.85 -4.46 25.49
CA SER A 105 -2.88 -5.82 26.01
C SER A 105 -3.72 -5.71 27.26
N GLU A 106 -4.99 -6.07 27.18
CA GLU A 106 -5.72 -6.38 28.41
C GLU A 106 -4.99 -7.56 29.10
N PRO A 107 -4.96 -7.62 30.44
CA PRO A 107 -4.36 -8.73 31.20
C PRO A 107 -4.98 -10.10 30.86
#